data_AF-A0A6H3NMF9-F1
#
_entry.id   AF-A0A6H3NMF9-F1
#
_cell.length_a   1.000
_cell.length_b   1.000
_cell.length_c   1.000
_cell.angle_alpha   90.00
_cell.angle_beta   90.00
_cell.angle_gamma   90.00
#
_symmetry.space_group_name_H-M   'P 1'
#
loop_
_entity.id
_entity.type
_entity.pdbx_description
1 polymer ?
#
loop_
_entity_poly.entity_id
_entity_poly.type
_entity_poly.pdbx_seq_one_letter_code
_entity_poly.pdbx_strand_id
1 'polypeptide(L)'
;MEIKQEIRFSHRYFKLKTLGGYVDEAHLLAVIRIDLEDLPKTFKTFDCIHPEGKYPLPDFGEYMLLLFQKSGWWSLFPTLRRYTPSKFEYYNGLIGQTFKVIIKE
;
A
#
# COMPACT_ATOMS: atom_id res chain seq x y z
N MET A 1 -6.64 -21.25 -13.34
CA MET A 1 -7.01 -19.90 -12.84
C MET A 1 -6.03 -19.55 -11.74
N GLU A 2 -5.12 -18.60 -11.96
CA GLU A 2 -4.27 -18.09 -10.87
C GLU A 2 -5.17 -17.39 -9.85
N ILE A 3 -5.05 -17.80 -8.59
CA ILE A 3 -5.69 -17.10 -7.47
C ILE A 3 -4.95 -15.77 -7.31
N LYS A 4 -5.53 -14.66 -7.77
CA LYS A 4 -4.98 -13.32 -7.52
C LYS A 4 -5.21 -12.96 -6.06
N GLN A 5 -4.13 -12.64 -5.35
CA GLN A 5 -4.21 -12.11 -3.99
C GLN A 5 -4.85 -10.72 -4.01
N GLU A 6 -5.53 -10.32 -2.94
CA GLU A 6 -6.20 -9.01 -2.89
C GLU A 6 -5.52 -8.04 -1.92
N ILE A 7 -5.40 -6.78 -2.36
CA ILE A 7 -5.01 -5.67 -1.51
C ILE A 7 -6.14 -4.65 -1.46
N ARG A 8 -6.76 -4.52 -0.29
CA ARG A 8 -7.96 -3.69 -0.08
C ARG A 8 -7.60 -2.32 0.49
N PHE A 9 -8.20 -1.28 -0.06
CA PHE A 9 -8.09 0.12 0.36
C PHE A 9 -9.47 0.65 0.72
N SER A 10 -9.54 1.45 1.79
CA SER A 10 -10.77 2.09 2.27
C SER A 10 -11.14 3.38 1.55
N HIS A 11 -10.19 3.97 0.81
CA HIS A 11 -10.40 5.24 0.11
C HIS A 11 -9.69 5.24 -1.24
N ARG A 12 -10.14 6.15 -2.11
CA ARG A 12 -9.52 6.46 -3.40
C ARG A 12 -8.28 7.37 -3.23
N TYR A 13 -7.24 6.84 -2.58
CA TYR A 13 -5.99 7.57 -2.34
C TYR A 13 -5.35 8.10 -3.63
N PHE A 14 -4.76 9.30 -3.59
CA PHE A 14 -4.15 9.89 -4.79
C PHE A 14 -3.02 9.05 -5.37
N LYS A 15 -2.24 8.37 -4.52
CA LYS A 15 -1.17 7.45 -4.93
C LYS A 15 -1.65 6.29 -5.81
N LEU A 16 -2.94 5.94 -5.75
CA LEU A 16 -3.54 4.86 -6.53
C LEU A 16 -4.04 5.31 -7.91
N LYS A 17 -4.07 6.61 -8.22
CA LYS A 17 -4.53 7.11 -9.52
C LYS A 17 -3.60 6.71 -10.66
N THR A 18 -4.18 6.51 -11.84
CA THR A 18 -3.50 6.29 -13.12
C THR A 18 -4.11 7.25 -14.16
N LEU A 19 -3.57 7.30 -15.38
CA LEU A 19 -4.15 8.13 -16.44
C LEU A 19 -5.60 7.72 -16.79
N GLY A 20 -5.95 6.45 -16.62
CA GLY A 20 -7.27 5.89 -16.94
C GLY A 20 -8.22 5.72 -15.75
N GLY A 21 -7.86 6.21 -14.55
CA GLY A 21 -8.66 6.05 -13.35
C GLY A 21 -7.84 5.64 -12.13
N TYR A 22 -8.05 4.43 -11.63
CA TYR A 22 -7.31 3.87 -10.49
C TYR A 22 -6.65 2.54 -10.89
N VAL A 23 -5.55 2.22 -10.22
CA VAL A 23 -4.88 0.94 -10.38
C VAL A 23 -5.81 -0.20 -9.93
N ASP A 24 -5.89 -1.24 -10.76
CA ASP A 24 -6.65 -2.47 -10.55
C ASP A 24 -5.75 -3.66 -10.22
N GLU A 25 -4.48 -3.62 -10.64
CA GLU A 25 -3.47 -4.64 -10.35
C GLU A 25 -2.10 -4.04 -10.02
N ALA A 26 -1.38 -4.67 -9.09
CA ALA A 26 -0.05 -4.23 -8.70
C ALA A 26 0.85 -5.37 -8.24
N HIS A 27 2.14 -5.30 -8.57
CA HIS A 27 3.16 -6.26 -8.17
C HIS A 27 3.79 -5.84 -6.84
N LEU A 28 3.83 -6.75 -5.86
CA LEU A 28 4.50 -6.49 -4.59
C LEU A 28 6.02 -6.60 -4.76
N LEU A 29 6.75 -5.51 -4.58
CA LEU A 29 8.19 -5.47 -4.74
C LEU A 29 8.96 -5.67 -3.44
N ALA A 30 8.46 -5.11 -2.33
CA ALA A 30 9.14 -5.17 -1.05
C ALA A 30 8.17 -5.06 0.12
N VAL A 31 8.58 -5.63 1.26
CA VAL A 31 7.90 -5.57 2.55
C VAL A 31 8.94 -5.17 3.59
N ILE A 32 8.77 -3.98 4.16
CA ILE A 32 9.79 -3.39 5.05
C ILE A 32 9.14 -3.10 6.40
N ARG A 33 9.70 -3.64 7.48
CA ARG A 33 9.29 -3.28 8.85
C ARG A 33 9.87 -1.91 9.16
N ILE A 34 9.05 -1.03 9.70
CA ILE A 34 9.40 0.35 10.00
C ILE A 34 8.69 0.81 11.26
N ASP A 35 9.29 1.75 11.97
CA ASP A 35 8.65 2.49 13.04
C ASP A 35 8.04 3.78 12.46
N LEU A 36 6.79 4.07 12.82
CA LEU A 36 6.01 5.14 12.18
C LEU A 36 6.52 6.55 12.53
N GLU A 37 7.12 6.67 13.71
CA GLU A 37 7.78 7.87 14.23
C GLU A 37 9.01 8.26 13.40
N ASP A 38 9.72 7.29 12.82
CA ASP A 38 10.91 7.52 12.00
C ASP A 38 10.56 8.02 10.59
N LEU A 39 9.31 7.86 10.16
CA LEU A 39 8.87 8.33 8.84
C LEU A 39 8.64 9.84 8.82
N PRO A 40 9.19 10.56 7.82
CA PRO A 40 8.90 11.97 7.61
C PRO A 40 7.39 12.23 7.47
N LYS A 41 6.92 13.36 8.02
CA LYS A 41 5.52 13.80 7.92
C LYS A 41 5.06 13.93 6.45
N THR A 42 5.97 14.30 5.55
CA THR A 42 5.71 14.39 4.11
C THR A 42 5.38 13.02 3.51
N PHE A 43 6.14 11.98 3.86
CA PHE A 43 5.86 10.62 3.43
C PHE A 43 4.51 10.11 3.97
N LYS A 44 4.27 10.28 5.27
CA LYS A 44 2.97 9.93 5.90
C LYS A 44 1.79 10.65 5.23
N THR A 45 2.00 11.88 4.78
CA THR A 45 0.96 12.64 4.06
C THR A 45 0.74 12.12 2.66
N PHE A 46 1.81 11.86 1.91
CA PHE A 46 1.74 11.24 0.60
C PHE A 46 1.00 9.90 0.61
N ASP A 47 1.26 9.06 1.62
CA ASP A 47 0.64 7.73 1.73
C ASP A 47 -0.86 7.78 2.06
N CYS A 48 -1.31 8.81 2.80
CA CYS A 48 -2.63 8.84 3.42
C CYS A 48 -3.60 9.86 2.82
N ILE A 49 -3.20 10.68 1.85
CA ILE A 49 -4.06 11.71 1.27
C ILE A 49 -5.03 11.15 0.21
N HIS A 50 -6.28 11.58 0.26
CA HIS A 50 -7.37 11.21 -0.64
C HIS A 50 -8.32 12.42 -0.85
N PRO A 51 -9.28 12.36 -1.80
CA PRO A 51 -10.16 13.51 -2.10
C PRO A 51 -10.94 14.07 -0.91
N GLU A 52 -11.32 13.21 0.03
CA GLU A 52 -12.10 13.59 1.22
C GLU A 52 -11.23 14.05 2.41
N GLY A 53 -9.90 14.06 2.24
CA GLY A 53 -8.97 14.53 3.26
C GLY A 53 -7.75 13.62 3.44
N LYS A 54 -7.39 13.35 4.69
CA LYS A 54 -6.23 12.54 5.04
C LYS A 54 -6.64 11.44 6.01
N TYR A 55 -6.29 10.21 5.68
CA TYR A 55 -6.47 9.09 6.60
C TYR A 55 -5.64 9.32 7.87
N PRO A 56 -6.24 9.24 9.07
CA PRO A 56 -5.52 9.46 10.31
C PRO A 56 -4.54 8.31 10.57
N LEU A 57 -3.30 8.67 10.88
CA LEU A 57 -2.29 7.76 11.38
C LEU A 57 -1.97 8.13 12.84
N PRO A 58 -1.67 7.14 13.70
CA PRO A 58 -1.11 7.44 15.03
C PRO A 58 0.27 8.09 14.90
N ASP A 59 0.77 8.67 15.99
CA ASP A 59 2.09 9.30 15.98
C ASP A 59 3.24 8.29 16.01
N PHE A 60 3.00 7.12 16.61
CA PHE A 60 3.99 6.07 16.86
C PHE A 60 3.44 4.67 16.55
N GLY A 61 4.35 3.72 16.40
CA GLY A 61 4.07 2.29 16.39
C GLY A 61 4.65 1.54 15.20
N GLU A 62 4.68 0.21 15.32
CA GLU A 62 5.28 -0.66 14.33
C GLU A 62 4.36 -0.88 13.13
N TYR A 63 4.91 -0.60 11.95
CA TYR A 63 4.22 -0.73 10.67
C TYR A 63 5.05 -1.56 9.69
N MET A 64 4.38 -2.02 8.66
CA MET A 64 4.99 -2.54 7.45
C MET A 64 4.68 -1.61 6.29
N LEU A 65 5.72 -1.21 5.58
CA LEU A 65 5.63 -0.54 4.30
C LEU A 65 5.63 -1.60 3.21
N LEU A 66 4.51 -1.70 2.50
CA LEU A 66 4.41 -2.52 1.30
C LEU A 66 4.67 -1.63 0.10
N LEU A 67 5.72 -1.92 -0.66
CA LEU A 67 6.04 -1.20 -1.88
C LEU A 67 5.51 -1.97 -3.09
N PHE A 68 4.62 -1.35 -3.84
CA PHE A 68 4.01 -1.93 -5.03
C PHE A 68 4.42 -1.18 -6.30
N GLN A 69 4.52 -1.92 -7.40
CA GLN A 69 4.53 -1.38 -8.76
C GLN A 69 3.15 -1.56 -9.40
N LYS A 70 2.59 -0.49 -9.99
CA LYS A 70 1.31 -0.60 -10.71
C LYS A 70 1.49 -1.43 -11.98
N SER A 71 0.61 -2.39 -12.24
CA SER A 71 0.68 -3.21 -13.46
C SER A 71 0.53 -2.34 -14.71
N GLY A 72 1.37 -2.58 -15.73
CA GLY A 72 1.37 -1.80 -16.97
C GLY A 72 2.04 -0.42 -16.88
N TRP A 73 2.61 -0.05 -15.73
CA TRP A 73 3.28 1.24 -15.53
C TRP A 73 4.60 1.08 -14.75
N TRP A 74 5.54 2.00 -14.94
CA TRP A 74 6.77 2.08 -14.13
C TRP A 74 6.57 2.84 -12.81
N SER A 75 5.33 3.22 -12.49
CA SER A 75 5.01 3.99 -11.28
C SER A 75 4.86 3.09 -10.06
N LEU A 76 5.44 3.52 -8.95
CA LEU A 76 5.34 2.85 -7.66
C LEU A 76 4.27 3.50 -6.78
N PHE A 77 3.74 2.73 -5.83
CA PHE A 77 3.04 3.29 -4.68
C PHE A 77 3.36 2.48 -3.42
N PRO A 78 3.63 3.16 -2.28
CA PRO A 78 3.70 2.50 -0.99
C PRO A 78 2.30 2.35 -0.39
N THR A 79 2.19 1.51 0.63
CA THR A 79 1.07 1.55 1.57
C THR A 79 1.53 1.12 2.96
N LEU A 80 1.18 1.93 3.95
CA LEU A 80 1.45 1.64 5.36
C LEU A 80 0.37 0.74 5.94
N ARG A 81 0.78 -0.33 6.63
CA ARG A 81 -0.11 -1.22 7.37
C ARG A 81 0.47 -1.53 8.74
N ARG A 82 -0.39 -1.70 9.75
CA ARG A 82 0.10 -2.12 11.08
C ARG A 82 0.86 -3.44 10.97
N TYR A 83 2.01 -3.49 11.63
CA TYR A 83 2.81 -4.70 11.73
C TYR A 83 2.16 -5.71 12.66
N THR A 84 2.16 -6.97 12.24
CA THR A 84 2.12 -8.14 13.13
C THR A 84 3.07 -9.18 12.52
N PRO A 85 3.71 -10.06 13.32
CA PRO A 85 4.60 -11.08 12.77
C PRO A 85 3.95 -11.90 11.66
N SER A 86 2.71 -12.37 11.89
CA SER A 86 1.94 -13.14 10.92
C SER A 86 1.67 -12.41 9.60
N LYS A 87 1.35 -11.11 9.64
CA LYS A 87 1.11 -10.32 8.43
C LYS A 87 2.40 -10.05 7.68
N PHE A 88 3.47 -9.75 8.43
CA PHE A 88 4.77 -9.50 7.84
C PHE A 88 5.28 -10.74 7.10
N GLU A 89 5.23 -11.91 7.72
CA GLU A 89 5.56 -13.19 7.09
C GLU A 89 4.68 -13.48 5.88
N TYR A 90 3.37 -13.29 6.01
CA TYR A 90 2.41 -13.46 4.90
C TYR A 90 2.79 -12.61 3.68
N TYR A 91 3.04 -11.31 3.85
CA TYR A 91 3.39 -10.44 2.72
C TYR A 91 4.80 -10.72 2.19
N ASN A 92 5.76 -11.09 3.03
CA ASN A 92 7.11 -11.48 2.57
C ASN A 92 7.06 -12.70 1.66
N GLY A 93 6.25 -13.70 1.99
CA GLY A 93 6.03 -14.88 1.14
C GLY A 93 5.34 -14.58 -0.20
N LEU A 94 4.84 -13.36 -0.40
CA LEU A 94 4.14 -12.91 -1.60
C LEU A 94 4.91 -11.85 -2.40
N ILE A 95 6.17 -11.57 -2.03
CA ILE A 95 7.03 -10.69 -2.85
C ILE A 95 7.16 -11.28 -4.26
N GLY A 96 7.05 -10.42 -5.27
CA GLY A 96 7.00 -10.79 -6.69
C GLY A 96 5.62 -11.16 -7.22
N GLN A 97 4.62 -11.37 -6.34
CA GLN A 97 3.27 -11.73 -6.76
C GLN A 97 2.44 -10.50 -7.16
N THR A 98 1.47 -10.74 -8.06
CA THR A 98 0.49 -9.74 -8.48
C THR A 98 -0.72 -9.75 -7.55
N PHE A 99 -1.10 -8.57 -7.08
CA PHE A 99 -2.29 -8.34 -6.28
C PHE A 99 -3.36 -7.63 -7.10
N LYS A 100 -4.60 -8.06 -6.96
CA LYS A 100 -5.77 -7.28 -7.34
C LYS A 100 -5.98 -6.16 -6.32
N VAL A 101 -6.01 -4.92 -6.79
CA VAL A 101 -6.26 -3.74 -5.98
C VAL A 101 -7.76 -3.51 -5.92
N ILE A 102 -8.30 -3.54 -4.70
CA ILE A 102 -9.73 -3.32 -4.44
C ILE A 102 -9.88 -2.05 -3.63
N ILE A 103 -10.54 -1.04 -4.19
CA ILE A 103 -10.91 0.18 -3.46
C ILE A 103 -12.37 0.01 -3.05
N LYS A 104 -12.63 -0.07 -1.74
CA LYS A 104 -14.00 -0.08 -1.23
C LYS A 104 -14.58 1.33 -1.37
N GLU A 105 -15.82 1.40 -1.81
CA GLU A 105 -16.65 2.61 -1.79
C GLU A 105 -17.31 2.79 -0.42
#